data_AF-T1C195-F1
#
_entry.id   AF-T1C195-F1
#
_cell.length_a   1.000
_cell.length_b   1.000
_cell.length_c   1.000
_cell.angle_alpha   90.00
_cell.angle_beta   90.00
_cell.angle_gamma   90.00
#
_symmetry.space_group_name_H-M   'P 1'
#
loop_
_entity.id
_entity.type
_entity.pdbx_description
1 polymer ?
#
loop_
_entity_poly.entity_id
_entity_poly.type
_entity_poly.pdbx_seq_one_letter_code
_entity_poly.pdbx_strand_id
1 'polypeptide(L)'
;MLDEADRMLDMGFIHDMKKIFAVLPKARQTLLFSATFSDAIRALTEKLLKNPQRIDVAPRNATAATVSHTMHPVPQSRKRDLLVQLINDERWMQALVFTRTKHGANRLVTQLEASGIQTLAIHGNKSQNARTKALGDFKTGKLQVLVATDIAARGIDISELPVVVNYELPNVPEDYVHRIGRTGRAGSTGRAVSLVCSEEMGYLRDIERLIGRGIERVLIPGFETPARAEATAPAPTRRHAQPGRARGNQANHASHGMHASHLAAPAAAAPHRRKRGGRGGNGGGGAGRAMR
;
A
#
# COMPACT_ATOMS: atom_id res chain seq x y z
N MET A 1 -23.44 -0.42 2.19
CA MET A 1 -22.54 0.32 1.29
C MET A 1 -21.12 -0.15 1.56
N LEU A 2 -20.31 -0.38 0.52
CA LEU A 2 -18.87 -0.63 0.62
C LEU A 2 -18.18 0.50 -0.12
N ASP A 3 -17.32 1.25 0.55
CA ASP A 3 -16.50 2.30 -0.05
C ASP A 3 -15.02 1.94 0.04
N GLU A 4 -14.22 2.38 -0.93
CA GLU A 4 -12.80 1.99 -1.11
C GLU A 4 -12.60 0.45 -1.06
N ALA A 5 -13.43 -0.31 -1.77
CA ALA A 5 -13.47 -1.77 -1.66
C ALA A 5 -12.14 -2.45 -2.01
N ASP A 6 -11.38 -1.91 -2.95
CA ASP A 6 -10.02 -2.34 -3.32
C ASP A 6 -9.10 -2.28 -2.10
N ARG A 7 -9.25 -1.27 -1.26
CA ARG A 7 -8.40 -1.07 -0.09
C ARG A 7 -8.75 -1.97 1.07
N MET A 8 -10.03 -2.27 1.25
CA MET A 8 -10.42 -3.28 2.21
C MET A 8 -9.82 -4.65 1.87
N LEU A 9 -9.64 -4.96 0.58
CA LEU A 9 -8.95 -6.17 0.14
C LEU A 9 -7.43 -6.08 0.38
N ASP A 10 -6.79 -4.99 -0.04
CA ASP A 10 -5.34 -4.78 0.12
C ASP A 10 -4.89 -4.82 1.60
N MET A 11 -5.73 -4.32 2.50
CA MET A 11 -5.47 -4.34 3.95
C MET A 11 -5.74 -5.70 4.61
N GLY A 12 -6.19 -6.69 3.85
CA GLY A 12 -6.49 -8.03 4.36
C GLY A 12 -7.83 -8.14 5.10
N PHE A 13 -8.70 -7.12 5.04
CA PHE A 13 -10.00 -7.11 5.73
C PHE A 13 -11.05 -8.03 5.10
N ILE A 14 -10.72 -8.75 4.04
CA ILE A 14 -11.63 -9.69 3.38
C ILE A 14 -12.24 -10.71 4.35
N HIS A 15 -11.52 -11.10 5.40
CA HIS A 15 -12.04 -12.05 6.40
C HIS A 15 -13.12 -11.41 7.28
N ASP A 16 -12.91 -10.18 7.75
CA ASP A 16 -13.87 -9.48 8.59
C ASP A 16 -15.08 -9.01 7.79
N MET A 17 -14.86 -8.60 6.54
CA MET A 17 -15.95 -8.32 5.59
C MET A 17 -16.84 -9.55 5.39
N LYS A 18 -16.27 -10.74 5.21
CA LYS A 18 -17.05 -12.00 5.08
C LYS A 18 -17.91 -12.27 6.31
N LYS A 19 -17.38 -12.04 7.53
CA LYS A 19 -18.15 -12.18 8.77
C LYS A 19 -19.34 -11.23 8.80
N ILE A 20 -19.15 -9.97 8.40
CA ILE A 20 -20.21 -8.98 8.31
C ILE A 20 -21.26 -9.43 7.28
N PHE A 21 -20.85 -9.87 6.09
CA PHE A 21 -21.80 -10.29 5.05
C PHE A 21 -22.62 -11.53 5.42
N ALA A 22 -22.08 -12.40 6.27
CA ALA A 22 -22.77 -13.60 6.72
C ALA A 22 -23.97 -13.28 7.64
N VAL A 23 -23.93 -12.17 8.38
CA VAL A 23 -25.01 -11.75 9.28
C VAL A 23 -26.01 -10.79 8.62
N LEU A 24 -25.71 -10.29 7.41
CA LEU A 24 -26.61 -9.39 6.69
C LEU A 24 -27.75 -10.16 5.99
N PRO A 25 -28.94 -9.54 5.86
CA PRO A 25 -30.06 -10.13 5.11
C PRO A 25 -29.67 -10.51 3.67
N LYS A 26 -30.17 -11.64 3.18
CA LYS A 26 -29.93 -12.12 1.80
C LYS A 26 -30.54 -11.19 0.74
N ALA A 27 -31.67 -10.58 1.04
CA ALA A 27 -32.30 -9.56 0.21
C ALA A 27 -31.90 -8.18 0.73
N ARG A 28 -31.02 -7.50 -0.02
CA ARG A 28 -30.49 -6.18 0.33
C ARG A 28 -30.01 -5.46 -0.93
N GLN A 29 -30.00 -4.14 -0.87
CA GLN A 29 -29.28 -3.33 -1.84
C GLN A 29 -27.81 -3.24 -1.42
N THR A 30 -26.90 -3.54 -2.36
CA THR A 30 -25.46 -3.39 -2.13
C THR A 30 -24.92 -2.38 -3.12
N LEU A 31 -24.30 -1.32 -2.60
CA LEU A 31 -23.52 -0.35 -3.37
C LEU A 31 -22.04 -0.61 -3.07
N LEU A 32 -21.22 -0.71 -4.10
CA LEU A 32 -19.77 -0.91 -4.00
C LEU A 32 -19.07 0.19 -4.79
N PHE A 33 -18.20 0.93 -4.10
CA PHE A 33 -17.34 1.96 -4.67
C PHE A 33 -15.89 1.51 -4.54
N SER A 34 -15.11 1.72 -5.60
CA SER A 34 -13.70 1.33 -5.64
C SER A 34 -12.96 2.23 -6.61
N ALA A 35 -11.74 2.63 -6.25
CA ALA A 35 -10.91 3.45 -7.12
C ALA A 35 -10.29 2.62 -8.25
N THR A 36 -10.03 1.34 -7.98
CA THR A 36 -9.44 0.40 -8.94
C THR A 36 -10.35 -0.82 -9.16
N PHE A 37 -10.30 -1.39 -10.36
CA PHE A 37 -11.06 -2.61 -10.69
C PHE A 37 -10.08 -3.77 -10.95
N SER A 38 -9.47 -4.25 -9.87
CA SER A 38 -8.60 -5.43 -9.87
C SER A 38 -9.40 -6.73 -9.98
N ASP A 39 -8.75 -7.85 -10.27
CA ASP A 39 -9.44 -9.14 -10.32
C ASP A 39 -9.97 -9.58 -8.94
N ALA A 40 -9.31 -9.13 -7.86
CA ALA A 40 -9.81 -9.32 -6.50
C ALA A 40 -11.14 -8.57 -6.28
N ILE A 41 -11.26 -7.34 -6.80
CA ILE A 41 -12.51 -6.58 -6.77
C ILE A 41 -13.59 -7.24 -7.63
N ARG A 42 -13.22 -7.72 -8.81
CA ARG A 42 -14.14 -8.47 -9.67
C ARG A 42 -14.73 -9.68 -8.93
N ALA A 43 -13.87 -10.51 -8.34
CA ALA A 43 -14.29 -11.67 -7.55
C ALA A 43 -15.15 -11.29 -6.33
N LEU A 44 -14.91 -10.13 -5.73
CA LEU A 44 -15.72 -9.59 -4.65
C LEU A 44 -17.12 -9.16 -5.15
N THR A 45 -17.18 -8.43 -6.26
CA THR A 45 -18.44 -7.96 -6.85
C THR A 45 -19.36 -9.11 -7.26
N GLU A 46 -18.82 -10.18 -7.86
CA GLU A 46 -19.58 -11.37 -8.26
C GLU A 46 -20.26 -12.07 -7.08
N LYS A 47 -19.65 -12.01 -5.89
CA LYS A 47 -20.19 -12.66 -4.68
C LYS A 47 -21.17 -11.79 -3.91
N LEU A 48 -21.02 -10.47 -3.99
CA LEU A 48 -21.76 -9.52 -3.14
C LEU A 48 -22.91 -8.81 -3.84
N LEU A 49 -22.80 -8.61 -5.15
CA LEU A 49 -23.76 -7.83 -5.93
C LEU A 49 -24.70 -8.78 -6.68
N LYS A 50 -25.96 -8.35 -6.81
CA LYS A 50 -26.99 -9.05 -7.60
C LYS A 50 -27.37 -8.14 -8.75
N ASN A 51 -27.11 -8.56 -9.99
CA ASN A 51 -27.34 -7.80 -11.23
C ASN A 51 -26.96 -6.30 -11.10
N PRO A 52 -25.69 -5.99 -10.77
CA PRO A 52 -25.29 -4.61 -10.52
C PRO A 52 -25.33 -3.75 -11.78
N GLN A 53 -25.83 -2.53 -11.64
CA GLN A 53 -25.55 -1.46 -12.59
C GLN A 53 -24.09 -1.02 -12.40
N ARG A 54 -23.31 -1.00 -13.48
CA ARG A 54 -21.90 -0.61 -13.45
C ARG A 54 -21.74 0.80 -13.99
N ILE A 55 -21.08 1.65 -13.20
CA ILE A 55 -20.74 3.02 -13.57
C ILE A 55 -19.23 3.12 -13.47
N ASP A 56 -18.57 3.31 -14.62
CA ASP A 56 -17.13 3.52 -14.70
C ASP A 56 -16.86 5.00 -15.03
N VAL A 57 -16.15 5.69 -14.14
CA VAL A 57 -15.64 7.04 -14.40
C VAL A 57 -14.28 6.90 -15.10
N ALA A 58 -13.97 7.82 -16.01
CA ALA A 58 -12.86 7.80 -16.97
C ALA A 58 -11.44 7.48 -16.38
N PRO A 59 -10.38 7.32 -17.23
CA PRO A 59 -9.30 6.34 -17.04
C PRO A 59 -8.56 6.43 -15.70
N ARG A 60 -8.06 5.26 -15.28
CA ARG A 60 -7.44 4.90 -13.97
C ARG A 60 -6.42 5.88 -13.37
N ASN A 61 -6.00 6.92 -14.09
CA ASN A 61 -4.91 7.84 -13.74
C ASN A 61 -5.23 9.32 -14.01
N ALA A 62 -6.49 9.74 -14.19
CA ALA A 62 -6.82 11.13 -14.54
C ALA A 62 -6.23 12.17 -13.56
N THR A 63 -6.22 11.88 -12.25
CA THR A 63 -5.60 12.75 -11.24
C THR A 63 -4.08 12.80 -11.34
N ALA A 64 -3.44 11.74 -11.85
CA ALA A 64 -1.99 11.77 -12.10
C ALA A 64 -1.64 12.73 -13.26
N ALA A 65 -2.57 13.04 -14.17
CA ALA A 65 -2.28 13.91 -15.30
C ALA A 65 -2.11 15.39 -14.89
N THR A 66 -2.85 15.86 -13.88
CA THR A 66 -2.85 17.27 -13.41
C THR A 66 -1.83 17.54 -12.30
N VAL A 67 -1.17 16.50 -11.80
CA VAL A 67 -0.17 16.58 -10.74
C VAL A 67 1.23 16.51 -11.35
N SER A 68 2.13 17.41 -10.93
CA SER A 68 3.56 17.28 -11.20
C SER A 68 4.20 16.34 -10.20
N HIS A 69 5.05 15.45 -10.66
CA HIS A 69 5.69 14.43 -9.83
C HIS A 69 7.19 14.63 -9.85
N THR A 70 7.76 14.85 -8.68
CA THR A 70 9.20 15.01 -8.51
C THR A 70 9.68 14.01 -7.46
N MET A 71 10.82 13.39 -7.71
CA MET A 71 11.55 12.62 -6.72
C MET A 71 12.90 13.25 -6.42
N HIS A 72 13.26 13.25 -5.14
CA HIS A 72 14.58 13.66 -4.66
C HIS A 72 15.30 12.43 -4.10
N PRO A 73 16.40 11.98 -4.72
CA PRO A 73 17.26 10.96 -4.15
C PRO A 73 17.89 11.49 -2.87
N VAL A 74 17.75 10.76 -1.76
CA VAL A 74 18.27 11.20 -0.46
C VAL A 74 18.55 10.00 0.45
N PRO A 75 19.69 9.98 1.16
CA PRO A 75 19.91 8.97 2.20
C PRO A 75 18.81 9.00 3.27
N GLN A 76 18.39 7.83 3.75
CA GLN A 76 17.32 7.72 4.76
C GLN A 76 17.57 8.61 6.00
N SER A 77 18.83 8.75 6.42
CA SER A 77 19.24 9.60 7.55
C SER A 77 19.04 11.10 7.30
N ARG A 78 19.05 11.55 6.03
CA ARG A 78 19.01 12.96 5.63
C ARG A 78 17.63 13.40 5.12
N LYS A 79 16.65 12.49 5.00
CA LYS A 79 15.29 12.81 4.57
C LYS A 79 14.64 13.93 5.37
N ARG A 80 14.83 13.94 6.70
CA ARG A 80 14.31 15.00 7.57
C ARG A 80 14.85 16.37 7.14
N ASP A 81 16.16 16.46 7.02
CA ASP A 81 16.86 17.71 6.71
C ASP A 81 16.42 18.24 5.34
N LEU A 82 16.26 17.33 4.38
CA LEU A 82 15.76 17.68 3.05
C LEU A 82 14.32 18.18 3.11
N LEU A 83 13.45 17.52 3.88
CA LEU A 83 12.07 17.97 4.05
C LEU A 83 12.00 19.38 4.64
N VAL A 84 12.78 19.66 5.70
CA VAL A 84 12.86 20.98 6.32
C VAL A 84 13.34 22.03 5.31
N GLN A 85 14.38 21.70 4.55
CA GLN A 85 14.89 22.60 3.51
C GLN A 85 13.82 22.90 2.46
N LEU A 86 13.15 21.88 1.91
CA LEU A 86 12.11 22.08 0.89
C LEU A 86 10.94 22.92 1.42
N ILE A 87 10.49 22.67 2.66
CA ILE A 87 9.43 23.47 3.30
C ILE A 87 9.81 24.96 3.36
N ASN A 88 11.07 25.25 3.72
CA ASN A 88 11.55 26.62 3.91
C ASN A 88 11.87 27.32 2.58
N ASP A 89 12.65 26.68 1.72
CA ASP A 89 13.13 27.25 0.44
C ASP A 89 11.95 27.53 -0.49
N GLU A 90 10.99 26.61 -0.56
CA GLU A 90 9.81 26.75 -1.39
C GLU A 90 8.62 27.41 -0.68
N ARG A 91 8.79 27.76 0.60
CA ARG A 91 7.79 28.48 1.41
C ARG A 91 6.43 27.79 1.41
N TRP A 92 6.41 26.48 1.64
CA TRP A 92 5.16 25.72 1.67
C TRP A 92 4.29 26.18 2.83
N MET A 93 3.16 26.82 2.53
CA MET A 93 2.20 27.26 3.55
C MET A 93 1.42 26.10 4.14
N GLN A 94 1.21 25.03 3.37
CA GLN A 94 0.46 23.86 3.79
C GLN A 94 0.93 22.61 3.04
N ALA A 95 1.34 21.58 3.77
CA ALA A 95 1.82 20.32 3.19
C ALA A 95 1.24 19.09 3.92
N LEU A 96 0.76 18.12 3.14
CA LEU A 96 0.40 16.80 3.67
C LEU A 96 1.55 15.82 3.42
N VAL A 97 2.15 15.33 4.50
CA VAL A 97 3.34 14.49 4.47
C VAL A 97 2.96 13.07 4.86
N PHE A 98 3.24 12.11 3.98
CA PHE A 98 2.95 10.69 4.22
C PHE A 98 4.18 9.93 4.71
N THR A 99 3.96 9.14 5.76
CA THR A 99 4.90 8.18 6.32
C THR A 99 4.25 6.80 6.31
N ARG A 100 5.06 5.73 6.28
CA ARG A 100 4.56 4.35 6.24
C ARG A 100 4.04 3.89 7.60
N THR A 101 4.63 4.40 8.69
CA THR A 101 4.34 3.92 10.04
C THR A 101 3.92 5.03 10.99
N LYS A 102 3.03 4.69 11.93
CA LYS A 102 2.59 5.60 13.00
C LYS A 102 3.74 6.08 13.91
N HIS A 103 4.75 5.23 14.12
CA HIS A 103 5.93 5.59 14.91
C HIS A 103 6.81 6.59 14.14
N GLY A 104 7.01 6.36 12.84
CA GLY A 104 7.66 7.30 11.93
C GLY A 104 6.94 8.65 11.91
N ALA A 105 5.61 8.66 11.84
CA ALA A 105 4.82 9.88 11.89
C ALA A 105 5.08 10.71 13.16
N ASN A 106 4.98 10.09 14.35
CA ASN A 106 5.23 10.83 15.60
C ASN A 106 6.67 11.31 15.72
N ARG A 107 7.65 10.49 15.31
CA ARG A 107 9.06 10.89 15.30
C ARG A 107 9.28 12.10 14.39
N LEU A 108 8.68 12.09 13.20
CA LEU A 108 8.81 13.19 12.25
C LEU A 108 8.18 14.48 12.79
N VAL A 109 7.02 14.40 13.46
CA VAL A 109 6.40 15.56 14.12
C VAL A 109 7.39 16.22 15.10
N THR A 110 7.94 15.46 16.05
CA THR A 110 8.89 16.00 17.03
C THR A 110 10.12 16.63 16.37
N GLN A 111 10.58 16.05 15.26
CA GLN A 111 11.72 16.58 14.50
C GLN A 111 11.41 17.89 13.76
N LEU A 112 10.21 18.00 13.18
CA LEU A 112 9.76 19.20 12.48
C LEU A 112 9.44 20.33 13.47
N GLU A 113 8.81 20.01 14.60
CA GLU A 113 8.55 20.97 15.69
C GLU A 113 9.86 21.54 16.24
N ALA A 114 10.89 20.71 16.44
CA ALA A 114 12.23 21.17 16.84
C ALA A 114 12.90 22.10 15.80
N SER A 115 12.42 22.06 14.55
CA SER A 115 12.87 22.95 13.46
C SER A 115 11.96 24.17 13.29
N GLY A 116 11.02 24.40 14.21
CA GLY A 116 10.10 25.54 14.19
C GLY A 116 8.87 25.38 13.28
N ILE A 117 8.63 24.18 12.75
CA ILE A 117 7.54 23.91 11.81
C ILE A 117 6.31 23.39 12.56
N GLN A 118 5.20 24.12 12.48
CA GLN A 118 3.93 23.76 13.13
C GLN A 118 3.35 22.49 12.50
N THR A 119 3.40 21.40 13.26
CA THR A 119 3.12 20.05 12.74
C THR A 119 2.28 19.23 13.71
N LEU A 120 1.33 18.44 13.21
CA LEU A 120 0.71 17.34 13.97
C LEU A 120 0.66 16.05 13.15
N ALA A 121 0.48 14.92 13.83
CA ALA A 121 0.30 13.61 13.19
C ALA A 121 -1.15 13.11 13.25
N ILE A 122 -1.60 12.48 12.16
CA ILE A 122 -2.85 11.74 12.06
C ILE A 122 -2.60 10.28 11.66
N HIS A 123 -2.90 9.36 12.57
CA HIS A 123 -2.72 7.91 12.37
C HIS A 123 -3.73 7.12 13.23
N GLY A 124 -3.91 5.82 12.95
CA GLY A 124 -4.92 4.99 13.63
C GLY A 124 -4.79 4.90 15.16
N ASN A 125 -3.59 5.10 15.71
CA ASN A 125 -3.36 5.13 17.16
C ASN A 125 -3.67 6.49 17.85
N LYS A 126 -4.08 7.54 17.12
CA LYS A 126 -4.50 8.80 17.74
C LYS A 126 -5.96 8.66 18.19
N SER A 127 -6.30 9.28 19.32
CA SER A 127 -7.70 9.38 19.75
C SER A 127 -8.52 10.18 18.73
N GLN A 128 -9.84 9.92 18.66
CA GLN A 128 -10.71 10.63 17.72
C GLN A 128 -10.65 12.15 17.92
N ASN A 129 -10.63 12.62 19.17
CA ASN A 129 -10.49 14.05 19.48
C ASN A 129 -9.17 14.63 18.93
N ALA A 130 -8.06 13.90 19.06
CA ALA A 130 -6.77 14.33 18.52
C ALA A 130 -6.79 14.38 16.98
N ARG A 131 -7.47 13.41 16.33
CA ARG A 131 -7.64 13.41 14.87
C ARG A 131 -8.46 14.61 14.40
N THR A 132 -9.60 14.88 15.06
CA THR A 132 -10.48 16.03 14.75
C THR A 132 -9.75 17.35 14.96
N LYS A 133 -8.98 17.49 16.05
CA LYS A 133 -8.18 18.68 16.31
C LYS A 133 -7.11 18.88 15.23
N ALA A 134 -6.31 17.86 14.93
CA ALA A 134 -5.27 17.97 13.91
C ALA A 134 -5.84 18.32 12.53
N LEU A 135 -6.98 17.74 12.18
CA LEU A 135 -7.69 18.06 10.95
C LEU A 135 -8.22 19.50 10.94
N GLY A 136 -8.86 19.95 12.01
CA GLY A 136 -9.38 21.31 12.13
C GLY A 136 -8.26 22.37 12.09
N ASP A 137 -7.18 22.15 12.82
CA ASP A 137 -6.03 23.06 12.83
C ASP A 137 -5.33 23.10 11.46
N PHE A 138 -5.25 21.97 10.75
CA PHE A 138 -4.73 21.95 9.38
C PHE A 138 -5.64 22.67 8.40
N LYS A 139 -6.96 22.41 8.43
CA LYS A 139 -7.94 23.10 7.55
C LYS A 139 -7.96 24.62 7.76
N THR A 140 -7.70 25.08 8.97
CA THR A 140 -7.66 26.52 9.31
C THR A 140 -6.30 27.17 9.06
N GLY A 141 -5.31 26.42 8.55
CA GLY A 141 -3.96 26.93 8.29
C GLY A 141 -3.10 27.16 9.54
N LYS A 142 -3.56 26.73 10.73
CA LYS A 142 -2.77 26.77 11.97
C LYS A 142 -1.63 25.76 12.00
N LEU A 143 -1.72 24.72 11.18
CA LEU A 143 -0.64 23.76 10.95
C LEU A 143 -0.13 23.94 9.54
N GLN A 144 1.17 24.15 9.43
CA GLN A 144 1.87 24.15 8.16
C GLN A 144 1.99 22.73 7.61
N VAL A 145 2.21 21.74 8.48
CA VAL A 145 2.40 20.35 8.06
C VAL A 145 1.45 19.41 8.81
N LEU A 146 0.79 18.52 8.06
CA LEU A 146 0.07 17.38 8.62
C LEU A 146 0.79 16.10 8.22
N VAL A 147 1.28 15.34 9.20
CA VAL A 147 1.95 14.05 8.96
C VAL A 147 0.94 12.92 9.07
N ALA A 148 0.77 12.14 8.02
CA ALA A 148 -0.23 11.09 7.96
C ALA A 148 0.36 9.70 7.67
N THR A 149 -0.42 8.68 8.01
CA THR A 149 -0.28 7.32 7.46
C THR A 149 -1.44 7.08 6.51
N ASP A 150 -1.26 6.18 5.53
CA ASP A 150 -2.28 5.89 4.51
C ASP A 150 -3.66 5.58 5.11
N ILE A 151 -3.67 4.76 6.17
CA ILE A 151 -4.91 4.34 6.84
C ILE A 151 -5.67 5.53 7.43
N ALA A 152 -4.95 6.50 8.00
CA ALA A 152 -5.61 7.60 8.70
C ALA A 152 -5.97 8.77 7.80
N ALA A 153 -5.31 8.93 6.66
CA ALA A 153 -5.64 9.93 5.65
C ALA A 153 -6.85 9.54 4.78
N ARG A 154 -7.20 8.25 4.72
CA ARG A 154 -8.41 7.77 4.05
C ARG A 154 -9.65 8.29 4.77
N GLY A 155 -10.63 8.76 3.99
CA GLY A 155 -11.82 9.44 4.51
C GLY A 155 -11.58 10.82 5.13
N ILE A 156 -10.34 11.34 5.12
CA ILE A 156 -10.13 12.74 5.45
C ILE A 156 -10.52 13.59 4.24
N ASP A 157 -11.51 14.45 4.45
CA ASP A 157 -11.89 15.51 3.54
C ASP A 157 -10.88 16.66 3.61
N ILE A 158 -9.66 16.42 3.12
CA ILE A 158 -8.72 17.47 2.73
C ILE A 158 -8.37 17.20 1.28
N SER A 159 -8.85 18.08 0.41
CA SER A 159 -8.52 18.11 -1.00
C SER A 159 -7.97 19.49 -1.36
N GLU A 160 -7.39 19.59 -2.57
CA GLU A 160 -6.85 20.86 -3.11
C GLU A 160 -5.63 21.40 -2.36
N LEU A 161 -4.82 20.51 -1.78
CA LEU A 161 -3.56 20.91 -1.18
C LEU A 161 -2.55 21.37 -2.25
N PRO A 162 -1.70 22.38 -1.98
CA PRO A 162 -0.69 22.81 -2.93
C PRO A 162 0.40 21.75 -3.11
N VAL A 163 0.73 21.01 -2.05
CA VAL A 163 1.76 19.97 -2.09
C VAL A 163 1.39 18.76 -1.23
N VAL A 164 1.64 17.59 -1.80
CA VAL A 164 1.64 16.29 -1.11
C VAL A 164 3.05 15.74 -1.14
N VAL A 165 3.57 15.33 0.01
CA VAL A 165 4.91 14.80 0.16
C VAL A 165 4.87 13.33 0.55
N ASN A 166 5.53 12.47 -0.21
CA ASN A 166 5.84 11.11 0.18
C ASN A 166 7.20 11.12 0.89
N TYR A 167 7.20 11.28 2.21
CA TYR A 167 8.44 11.17 3.00
C TYR A 167 9.00 9.74 2.95
N GLU A 168 8.10 8.76 2.91
CA GLU A 168 8.40 7.36 2.59
C GLU A 168 7.47 6.90 1.48
N LEU A 169 8.01 6.20 0.46
CA LEU A 169 7.17 5.67 -0.60
C LEU A 169 6.25 4.54 -0.06
N PRO A 170 4.99 4.47 -0.54
CA PRO A 170 4.13 3.35 -0.22
C PRO A 170 4.69 2.09 -0.89
N ASN A 171 4.55 0.95 -0.21
CA ASN A 171 4.90 -0.36 -0.78
C ASN A 171 3.82 -0.88 -1.75
N VAL A 172 2.62 -0.30 -1.72
CA VAL A 172 1.52 -0.58 -2.65
C VAL A 172 1.43 0.60 -3.63
N PRO A 173 1.70 0.40 -4.94
CA PRO A 173 1.71 1.48 -5.93
C PRO A 173 0.43 2.31 -5.99
N GLU A 174 -0.72 1.67 -5.83
CA GLU A 174 -2.01 2.34 -5.88
C GLU A 174 -2.13 3.37 -4.75
N ASP A 175 -1.50 3.12 -3.58
CA ASP A 175 -1.52 4.09 -2.47
C ASP A 175 -0.84 5.39 -2.86
N TYR A 176 0.15 5.36 -3.74
CA TYR A 176 0.75 6.57 -4.29
C TYR A 176 -0.30 7.44 -5.00
N VAL A 177 -1.12 6.84 -5.86
CA VAL A 177 -2.20 7.53 -6.58
C VAL A 177 -3.22 8.13 -5.60
N HIS A 178 -3.52 7.41 -4.50
CA HIS A 178 -4.45 7.89 -3.48
C HIS A 178 -3.90 9.05 -2.64
N ARG A 179 -2.59 9.03 -2.35
CA ARG A 179 -1.90 10.12 -1.66
C ARG A 179 -1.89 11.38 -2.50
N ILE A 180 -1.42 11.29 -3.75
CA ILE A 180 -1.35 12.46 -4.64
C ILE A 180 -2.75 12.93 -5.04
N GLY A 181 -3.77 12.07 -4.97
CA GLY A 181 -5.16 12.45 -5.18
C GLY A 181 -5.73 13.43 -4.13
N ARG A 182 -4.92 13.87 -3.15
CA ARG A 182 -5.23 14.97 -2.22
C ARG A 182 -4.84 16.35 -2.79
N THR A 183 -4.16 16.38 -3.92
CA THR A 183 -3.82 17.58 -4.69
C THR A 183 -4.35 17.45 -6.13
N GLY A 184 -4.30 18.52 -6.92
CA GLY A 184 -4.58 18.49 -8.36
C GLY A 184 -6.01 18.14 -8.77
N ARG A 185 -7.03 18.41 -7.93
CA ARG A 185 -8.44 18.14 -8.24
C ARG A 185 -9.10 19.29 -8.99
N ALA A 186 -10.21 19.00 -9.68
CA ALA A 186 -11.08 19.97 -10.34
C ALA A 186 -10.39 20.91 -11.35
N GLY A 187 -9.31 20.46 -12.00
CA GLY A 187 -8.53 21.25 -12.96
C GLY A 187 -7.42 22.10 -12.34
N SER A 188 -7.31 22.14 -11.01
CA SER A 188 -6.18 22.75 -10.32
C SER A 188 -4.90 21.94 -10.53
N THR A 189 -3.76 22.62 -10.59
CA THR A 189 -2.45 21.96 -10.61
C THR A 189 -2.04 21.56 -9.21
N GLY A 190 -1.43 20.38 -9.08
CA GLY A 190 -0.94 19.86 -7.80
C GLY A 190 0.52 19.44 -7.86
N ARG A 191 1.18 19.37 -6.71
CA ARG A 191 2.58 18.90 -6.61
C ARG A 191 2.68 17.66 -5.74
N ALA A 192 3.31 16.62 -6.27
CA ALA A 192 3.67 15.41 -5.56
C ALA A 192 5.19 15.30 -5.46
N VAL A 193 5.72 15.47 -4.25
CA VAL A 193 7.16 15.39 -3.97
C VAL A 193 7.46 14.07 -3.25
N SER A 194 8.43 13.31 -3.73
CA SER A 194 8.83 12.04 -3.12
C SER A 194 10.28 12.09 -2.66
N LEU A 195 10.54 11.76 -1.39
CA LEU A 195 11.90 11.61 -0.88
C LEU A 195 12.28 10.13 -0.92
N VAL A 196 13.24 9.77 -1.77
CA VAL A 196 13.52 8.37 -2.11
C VAL A 196 14.92 7.98 -1.68
N CYS A 197 15.02 6.97 -0.80
CA CYS A 197 16.29 6.35 -0.45
C CYS A 197 16.52 5.05 -1.26
N SER A 198 17.74 4.50 -1.15
CA SER A 198 18.15 3.27 -1.85
C SER A 198 17.21 2.10 -1.65
N GLU A 199 16.67 1.95 -0.45
CA GLU A 199 15.79 0.82 -0.08
C GLU A 199 14.41 0.92 -0.74
N GLU A 200 14.02 2.10 -1.22
CA GLU A 200 12.69 2.37 -1.78
C GLU A 200 12.67 2.39 -3.32
N MET A 201 13.82 2.17 -3.97
CA MET A 201 13.92 2.14 -5.43
C MET A 201 13.05 1.04 -6.07
N GLY A 202 12.80 -0.06 -5.34
CA GLY A 202 11.82 -1.08 -5.75
C GLY A 202 10.41 -0.52 -5.86
N TYR A 203 9.95 0.17 -4.81
CA TYR A 203 8.63 0.79 -4.77
C TYR A 203 8.48 1.89 -5.83
N LEU A 204 9.53 2.68 -6.06
CA LEU A 204 9.54 3.69 -7.12
C LEU A 204 9.24 3.07 -8.49
N ARG A 205 9.91 1.97 -8.84
CA ARG A 205 9.71 1.28 -10.12
C ARG A 205 8.27 0.77 -10.28
N ASP A 206 7.69 0.24 -9.22
CA ASP A 206 6.32 -0.28 -9.26
C ASP A 206 5.30 0.87 -9.38
N ILE A 207 5.56 2.01 -8.75
CA ILE A 207 4.78 3.25 -8.89
C ILE A 207 4.86 3.79 -10.32
N GLU A 208 6.06 3.93 -10.88
CA GLU A 208 6.28 4.40 -12.26
C GLU A 208 5.56 3.51 -13.28
N ARG A 209 5.58 2.18 -13.06
CA ARG A 209 4.84 1.22 -13.88
C ARG A 209 3.33 1.45 -13.81
N LEU A 210 2.78 1.69 -12.62
CA LEU A 210 1.34 1.92 -12.44
C LEU A 210 0.88 3.23 -13.09
N ILE A 211 1.64 4.31 -12.92
CA ILE A 211 1.29 5.63 -13.49
C ILE A 211 1.62 5.71 -15.00
N GLY A 212 2.41 4.78 -15.52
CA GLY A 212 2.75 4.68 -16.94
C GLY A 212 3.79 5.70 -17.42
N ARG A 213 4.52 6.35 -16.50
CA ARG A 213 5.58 7.32 -16.81
C ARG A 213 6.64 7.36 -15.71
N GLY A 214 7.86 7.76 -16.06
CA GLY A 214 8.92 8.02 -15.07
C GLY A 214 8.62 9.27 -14.24
N ILE A 215 9.08 9.27 -12.99
CA ILE A 215 9.02 10.44 -12.11
C ILE A 215 10.29 11.27 -12.30
N GLU A 216 10.14 12.58 -12.46
CA GLU A 216 11.27 13.49 -12.65
C GLU A 216 12.21 13.44 -11.45
N ARG A 217 13.51 13.23 -11.72
CA ARG A 217 14.54 13.15 -10.68
C ARG A 217 15.21 14.51 -10.54
N VAL A 218 15.11 15.10 -9.35
CA VAL A 218 15.73 16.40 -9.04
C VAL A 218 16.72 16.24 -7.91
N LEU A 219 18.00 16.54 -8.19
CA LEU A 219 19.07 16.50 -7.20
C LEU A 219 19.09 17.80 -6.41
N ILE A 220 19.17 17.69 -5.08
CA ILE A 220 19.36 18.84 -4.18
C ILE A 220 20.81 18.81 -3.69
N PRO A 221 21.62 19.86 -3.95
CA PRO A 221 23.01 19.91 -3.52
C PRO A 221 23.16 19.62 -2.02
N GLY A 222 24.11 18.76 -1.66
CA GLY A 222 24.37 18.37 -0.27
C GLY A 222 23.49 17.25 0.29
N PHE A 223 22.54 16.74 -0.50
CA PHE A 223 21.68 15.58 -0.17
C PHE A 223 21.91 14.38 -1.08
N GLU A 224 22.91 14.48 -1.94
CA GLU A 224 23.28 13.47 -2.91
C GLU A 224 23.49 12.13 -2.21
N THR A 225 22.86 11.09 -2.75
CA THR A 225 23.24 9.73 -2.40
C THR A 225 24.51 9.44 -3.17
N PRO A 226 25.63 9.06 -2.53
CA PRO A 226 26.85 8.72 -3.26
C PRO A 226 26.50 7.67 -4.29
N ALA A 227 26.83 7.95 -5.55
CA ALA A 227 26.44 7.14 -6.69
C ALA A 227 27.04 5.73 -6.55
N ARG A 228 26.30 4.82 -5.92
CA ARG A 228 26.53 3.40 -6.16
C ARG A 228 25.96 3.15 -7.55
N ALA A 229 26.85 3.19 -8.54
CA ALA A 229 26.62 2.93 -9.96
C ALA A 229 25.34 2.12 -10.21
N GLU A 230 24.22 2.81 -10.45
CA GLU A 230 23.08 2.17 -11.09
C GLU A 230 23.52 1.95 -12.53
N ALA A 231 23.92 0.71 -12.81
CA ALA A 231 24.09 0.22 -14.17
C ALA A 231 22.90 0.69 -15.00
N THR A 232 23.19 1.54 -15.97
CA THR A 232 22.29 1.88 -17.07
C THR A 232 21.71 0.57 -17.59
N ALA A 233 20.40 0.39 -17.44
CA ALA A 233 19.70 -0.72 -18.05
C ALA A 233 20.00 -0.68 -19.56
N PRO A 234 20.53 -1.76 -20.18
CA PRO A 234 20.77 -1.74 -21.60
C PRO A 234 19.41 -1.68 -22.31
N ALA A 235 19.29 -0.73 -23.25
CA ALA A 235 18.17 -0.65 -24.17
C ALA A 235 17.95 -2.01 -24.85
N PRO A 236 16.71 -2.42 -25.17
CA PRO A 236 16.46 -3.71 -25.80
C PRO A 236 17.05 -3.67 -27.22
N THR A 237 18.22 -4.27 -27.41
CA THR A 237 18.77 -4.53 -28.74
C THR A 237 17.80 -5.45 -29.48
N ARG A 238 17.09 -4.88 -30.45
CA ARG A 238 16.34 -5.61 -31.47
C ARG A 238 17.28 -6.62 -32.14
N ARG A 239 17.14 -7.90 -31.80
CA ARG A 239 17.82 -8.99 -32.49
C ARG A 239 17.35 -8.99 -33.94
N HIS A 240 18.24 -8.59 -34.85
CA HIS A 240 18.11 -8.81 -36.27
C HIS A 240 18.03 -10.32 -36.52
N ALA A 241 16.92 -10.76 -37.10
CA ALA A 241 16.83 -12.05 -37.74
C ALA A 241 17.67 -12.01 -39.03
N GLN A 242 18.57 -12.97 -39.20
CA GLN A 242 19.11 -13.32 -40.51
C GLN A 242 19.01 -14.83 -40.74
N PRO A 243 18.77 -15.26 -42.00
CA PRO A 243 18.27 -16.59 -42.31
C PRO A 243 19.37 -17.56 -42.77
N GLY A 244 19.11 -18.84 -42.55
CA GLY A 244 19.58 -19.93 -43.42
C GLY A 244 20.76 -20.74 -42.92
N ARG A 245 20.54 -22.05 -42.70
CA ARG A 245 21.00 -23.10 -43.63
C ARG A 245 20.48 -24.47 -43.23
N ALA A 246 19.90 -25.14 -44.21
CA ALA A 246 19.49 -26.54 -44.17
C ALA A 246 20.67 -27.50 -44.36
N ARG A 247 20.62 -28.64 -43.66
CA ARG A 247 21.19 -29.98 -43.96
C ARG A 247 20.81 -30.84 -42.74
N GLY A 248 20.08 -31.96 -42.80
CA GLY A 248 19.87 -32.94 -43.86
C GLY A 248 20.59 -34.25 -43.49
N ASN A 249 19.90 -35.16 -42.80
CA ASN A 249 19.95 -36.65 -42.86
C ASN A 249 19.44 -37.25 -41.53
N GLN A 250 18.28 -37.94 -41.53
CA GLN A 250 18.12 -39.40 -41.74
C GLN A 250 18.88 -40.21 -40.69
N ALA A 251 18.24 -40.82 -39.69
CA ALA A 251 17.27 -41.94 -39.69
C ALA A 251 17.97 -43.16 -39.08
N ASN A 252 17.45 -43.73 -37.98
CA ASN A 252 16.95 -45.11 -37.97
C ASN A 252 16.59 -45.66 -36.57
N HIS A 253 15.54 -46.47 -36.61
CA HIS A 253 15.15 -47.60 -35.75
C HIS A 253 14.77 -47.34 -34.29
N ALA A 254 13.51 -47.56 -33.87
CA ALA A 254 12.84 -48.88 -33.68
C ALA A 254 13.56 -49.69 -32.58
N SER A 255 12.95 -50.25 -31.54
CA SER A 255 11.58 -50.70 -31.27
C SER A 255 11.55 -51.29 -29.83
N HIS A 256 10.38 -51.77 -29.40
CA HIS A 256 10.13 -52.69 -28.28
C HIS A 256 10.30 -52.10 -26.86
N GLY A 257 9.40 -52.33 -25.91
CA GLY A 257 8.23 -53.21 -25.87
C GLY A 257 7.61 -53.15 -24.47
N MET A 258 6.32 -53.47 -24.40
CA MET A 258 5.50 -53.66 -23.20
C MET A 258 6.22 -54.42 -22.06
N HIS A 259 5.84 -54.12 -20.80
CA HIS A 259 5.21 -55.13 -19.95
C HIS A 259 4.38 -54.48 -18.83
N ALA A 260 3.14 -54.94 -18.72
CA ALA A 260 2.19 -54.63 -17.68
C ALA A 260 2.32 -55.62 -16.50
N SER A 261 1.75 -55.19 -15.36
CA SER A 261 0.78 -55.93 -14.54
C SER A 261 1.12 -56.26 -13.06
N HIS A 262 0.04 -56.13 -12.28
CA HIS A 262 -0.32 -56.78 -11.01
C HIS A 262 0.00 -56.16 -9.64
N LEU A 263 -0.99 -55.37 -9.15
CA LEU A 263 -1.86 -55.61 -7.98
C LEU A 263 -1.39 -56.60 -6.88
N ALA A 264 -1.39 -56.13 -5.62
CA ALA A 264 -2.18 -56.74 -4.51
C ALA A 264 -2.10 -55.90 -3.22
N ALA A 265 -3.25 -55.65 -2.59
CA ALA A 265 -3.37 -55.30 -1.16
C ALA A 265 -3.41 -56.58 -0.31
N PRO A 266 -3.31 -56.50 1.04
CA PRO A 266 -4.55 -56.51 1.82
C PRO A 266 -4.52 -55.70 3.14
N ALA A 267 -5.62 -55.85 3.89
CA ALA A 267 -6.24 -54.95 4.86
C ALA A 267 -5.84 -55.10 6.35
N ALA A 268 -6.19 -54.05 7.10
CA ALA A 268 -6.90 -54.00 8.40
C ALA A 268 -6.20 -54.30 9.75
N ALA A 269 -6.59 -53.43 10.71
CA ALA A 269 -6.98 -53.68 12.11
C ALA A 269 -6.22 -52.83 13.17
N ALA A 270 -7.02 -52.25 14.08
CA ALA A 270 -6.72 -51.15 15.00
C ALA A 270 -6.24 -51.62 16.41
N PRO A 271 -6.52 -50.90 17.52
CA PRO A 271 -5.69 -49.84 18.09
C PRO A 271 -5.11 -50.22 19.48
N HIS A 272 -3.94 -49.70 19.85
CA HIS A 272 -3.38 -49.89 21.20
C HIS A 272 -3.57 -48.68 22.13
N ARG A 273 -4.25 -48.98 23.24
CA ARG A 273 -4.58 -48.17 24.40
C ARG A 273 -3.56 -48.44 25.52
N ARG A 274 -3.09 -47.40 26.23
CA ARG A 274 -2.56 -47.42 27.64
C ARG A 274 -2.59 -45.96 28.16
N LYS A 275 -3.45 -45.54 29.11
CA LYS A 275 -3.44 -45.71 30.59
C LYS A 275 -2.04 -45.55 31.21
N ARG A 276 -1.79 -44.87 32.33
CA ARG A 276 -2.54 -44.04 33.31
C ARG A 276 -1.51 -43.66 34.40
N GLY A 277 -1.68 -42.51 35.05
CA GLY A 277 -1.14 -42.24 36.40
C GLY A 277 -0.45 -40.87 36.49
N GLY A 278 -0.74 -39.99 37.45
CA GLY A 278 -1.65 -40.04 38.60
C GLY A 278 -1.20 -38.98 39.64
N ARG A 279 -2.17 -38.52 40.46
CA ARG A 279 -2.05 -37.68 41.69
C ARG A 279 -1.52 -36.26 41.47
N GLY A 280 -2.01 -35.21 42.12
CA GLY A 280 -2.87 -34.95 43.30
C GLY A 280 -2.51 -33.48 43.67
N GLY A 281 -3.24 -32.65 44.39
CA GLY A 281 -4.50 -32.69 45.11
C GLY A 281 -4.57 -31.35 45.87
N ASN A 282 -5.80 -30.96 46.22
CA ASN A 282 -6.17 -30.12 47.37
C ASN A 282 -5.86 -28.60 47.40
N GLY A 283 -6.82 -27.85 47.94
CA GLY A 283 -6.58 -26.55 48.57
C GLY A 283 -7.67 -25.50 48.30
N GLY A 284 -8.78 -25.55 49.04
CA GLY A 284 -9.81 -24.50 49.06
C GLY A 284 -9.42 -23.26 49.89
N GLY A 285 -10.32 -22.27 49.91
CA GLY A 285 -10.25 -21.12 50.81
C GLY A 285 -10.93 -19.89 50.22
N GLY A 286 -12.00 -19.40 50.84
CA GLY A 286 -12.88 -18.36 50.32
C GLY A 286 -12.71 -16.98 50.97
N ALA A 287 -13.80 -16.21 50.87
CA ALA A 287 -14.05 -14.84 51.37
C ALA A 287 -13.30 -13.72 50.61
N GLY A 288 -13.89 -12.55 50.33
CA GLY A 288 -15.12 -11.97 50.84
C GLY A 288 -15.55 -10.68 50.12
N ARG A 289 -16.75 -10.29 50.52
CA ARG A 289 -17.66 -9.20 50.20
C ARG A 289 -17.07 -7.79 50.39
N ALA A 290 -17.48 -6.83 49.55
CA ALA A 290 -17.86 -5.47 49.99
C ALA A 290 -18.60 -4.69 48.87
N MET A 291 -19.83 -4.28 49.18
CA MET A 291 -20.53 -3.14 48.57
C MET A 291 -20.03 -1.85 49.22
N ARG A 292 -19.82 -0.79 48.43
CA ARG A 292 -20.45 0.52 48.56
C ARG A 292 -20.04 1.40 47.38
#